data_AF-Q09JW4-F1
#
_entry.id   AF-Q09JW4-F1
#
_cell.length_a   1.000
_cell.length_b   1.000
_cell.length_c   1.000
_cell.angle_alpha   90.00
_cell.angle_beta   90.00
_cell.angle_gamma   90.00
#
_symmetry.space_group_name_H-M   'P 1'
#
loop_
_entity.id
_entity.type
_entity.pdbx_description
1 polymer ?
#
loop_
_entity_poly.entity_id
_entity_poly.type
_entity_poly.pdbx_seq_one_letter_code
_entity_poly.pdbx_strand_id
1 'polypeptide(L)'
;AKGDTRRCGYLMMRGCRGDTTATRAWGFNYEEKKCQQETVICGTGGAPRNAFETKQDCDALCEGYSGPQYSMQEMLQHLKENAKKTG
;
A
#
# COMPACT_ATOMS: atom_id res chain seq x y z
N ALA A 1 1.54 16.35 -6.28
CA ALA A 1 0.40 15.92 -5.46
C ALA A 1 0.91 14.90 -4.45
N LYS A 2 0.59 15.05 -3.16
CA LYS A 2 0.74 13.92 -2.22
C LYS A 2 -0.09 12.78 -2.82
N GLY A 3 0.48 11.58 -2.95
CA GLY A 3 -0.19 10.46 -3.60
C GLY A 3 -1.54 10.12 -2.97
N ASP A 4 -2.21 9.08 -3.46
CA ASP A 4 -3.44 8.61 -2.84
C ASP A 4 -3.20 8.14 -1.40
N THR A 5 -3.55 8.98 -0.40
CA THR A 5 -3.35 8.68 1.03
C THR A 5 -4.17 7.47 1.48
N ARG A 6 -5.16 7.03 0.70
CA ARG A 6 -5.88 5.77 0.96
C ARG A 6 -4.93 4.57 0.99
N ARG A 7 -3.79 4.65 0.29
CA ARG A 7 -2.71 3.65 0.35
C ARG A 7 -2.27 3.33 1.77
N CYS A 8 -2.25 4.32 2.66
CA CYS A 8 -1.84 4.15 4.06
C CYS A 8 -2.84 3.28 4.85
N GLY A 9 -4.10 3.25 4.44
CA GLY A 9 -5.13 2.42 5.06
C GLY A 9 -5.27 1.03 4.45
N TYR A 10 -4.59 0.72 3.34
CA TYR A 10 -4.72 -0.59 2.69
C TYR A 10 -3.98 -1.68 3.48
N LEU A 11 -4.53 -2.89 3.45
CA LEU A 11 -3.85 -4.07 3.97
C LEU A 11 -2.55 -4.33 3.18
N MET A 12 -1.47 -4.60 3.91
CA MET A 12 -0.26 -5.16 3.31
C MET A 12 -0.52 -6.63 2.96
N MET A 13 -0.37 -7.01 1.69
CA MET A 13 -0.58 -8.40 1.28
C MET A 13 0.61 -9.26 1.73
N ARG A 14 0.43 -10.33 2.51
CA ARG A 14 1.55 -11.01 3.20
C ARG A 14 2.26 -12.16 2.44
N GLY A 15 1.62 -12.84 1.49
CA GLY A 15 2.25 -13.92 0.71
C GLY A 15 1.83 -13.99 -0.76
N CYS A 16 2.78 -14.25 -1.65
CA CYS A 16 2.50 -14.42 -3.07
C CYS A 16 1.83 -15.77 -3.33
N ARG A 17 1.03 -15.87 -4.41
CA ARG A 17 0.63 -17.18 -4.93
C ARG A 17 1.68 -17.67 -5.93
N GLY A 18 2.18 -18.90 -5.74
CA GLY A 18 3.02 -19.61 -6.72
C GLY A 18 4.50 -19.21 -6.69
N ASP A 19 5.16 -19.30 -7.86
CA ASP A 19 6.63 -19.20 -8.06
C ASP A 19 7.19 -17.77 -8.03
N THR A 20 6.46 -16.82 -7.45
CA THR A 20 6.85 -15.42 -7.51
C THR A 20 7.76 -15.05 -6.32
N THR A 21 8.88 -14.39 -6.59
CA THR A 21 9.87 -13.99 -5.58
C THR A 21 9.31 -12.93 -4.63
N ALA A 22 9.34 -13.20 -3.32
CA ALA A 22 9.02 -12.21 -2.32
C ALA A 22 10.03 -11.05 -2.34
N THR A 23 9.53 -9.81 -2.35
CA THR A 23 10.32 -8.60 -2.22
C THR A 23 10.08 -7.96 -0.85
N ARG A 24 11.06 -7.19 -0.36
CA ARG A 24 10.84 -6.33 0.82
C ARG A 24 10.24 -5.02 0.37
N ALA A 25 9.26 -4.53 1.11
CA ALA A 25 8.67 -3.21 0.91
C ALA A 25 8.43 -2.55 2.26
N TRP A 26 8.23 -1.24 2.24
CA TRP A 26 7.74 -0.49 3.38
C TRP A 26 6.23 -0.37 3.30
N GLY A 27 5.54 -0.44 4.42
CA GLY A 27 4.11 -0.14 4.50
C GLY A 27 3.76 0.52 5.82
N PHE A 28 2.68 1.29 5.81
CA PHE A 28 2.15 1.93 7.00
C PHE A 28 1.41 0.89 7.84
N ASN A 29 1.93 0.62 9.03
CA ASN A 29 1.23 -0.18 10.03
C ASN A 29 0.14 0.69 10.67
N TYR A 30 -1.11 0.31 10.42
CA TYR A 30 -2.28 1.05 10.88
C TYR A 30 -2.44 1.06 12.41
N GLU A 31 -2.03 -0.02 13.08
CA GLU A 31 -2.15 -0.19 14.53
C GLU A 31 -1.06 0.60 15.25
N GLU A 32 0.19 0.51 14.77
CA GLU A 32 1.33 1.22 15.36
C GLU A 32 1.50 2.66 14.85
N LYS A 33 0.69 3.08 13.86
CA LYS A 33 0.71 4.40 13.23
C LYS A 33 2.09 4.82 12.72
N LYS A 34 2.85 3.88 12.16
CA LYS A 34 4.18 4.15 11.60
C LYS A 34 4.52 3.23 10.42
N CYS A 35 5.44 3.68 9.58
CA CYS A 35 5.97 2.86 8.51
C CYS A 35 6.95 1.81 9.04
N GLN A 36 6.75 0.56 8.61
CA GLN A 36 7.58 -0.59 8.95
C GLN A 36 8.02 -1.31 7.68
N GLN A 37 9.17 -1.99 7.75
CA GLN A 37 9.61 -2.87 6.68
C GLN A 37 8.93 -4.23 6.86
N GLU A 38 8.31 -4.73 5.80
CA GLU A 38 7.64 -6.02 5.79
C GLU A 38 8.11 -6.85 4.59
N THR A 39 8.03 -8.18 4.72
CA THR A 39 8.32 -9.10 3.61
C THR A 39 7.03 -9.28 2.81
N VAL A 40 6.84 -8.49 1.75
CA VAL A 40 5.56 -8.41 1.03
C VAL A 40 5.74 -8.35 -0.50
N ILE A 41 5.38 -9.49 -1.10
CA ILE A 41 4.77 -9.80 -2.40
C ILE A 41 5.00 -8.95 -3.68
N CYS A 42 5.62 -9.63 -4.65
CA CYS A 42 5.25 -9.92 -6.06
C CYS A 42 4.33 -8.96 -6.84
N GLY A 43 4.93 -8.36 -7.88
CA GLY A 43 4.29 -7.48 -8.85
C GLY A 43 4.05 -6.09 -8.27
N THR A 44 5.05 -5.21 -8.35
CA THR A 44 4.90 -3.75 -8.15
C THR A 44 4.05 -3.10 -9.25
N GLY A 45 3.66 -3.86 -10.28
CA GLY A 45 2.90 -3.39 -11.43
C GLY A 45 1.41 -3.18 -11.15
N GLY A 46 0.97 -1.94 -11.32
CA GLY A 46 -0.39 -1.61 -11.77
C GLY A 46 -1.34 -1.01 -10.73
N ALA A 47 -1.18 -1.30 -9.44
CA ALA A 47 -2.13 -0.90 -8.41
C ALA A 47 -1.46 -0.17 -7.24
N PRO A 48 -1.91 1.04 -6.84
CA PRO A 48 -1.41 1.68 -5.61
C PRO A 48 -1.74 0.81 -4.40
N ARG A 49 -0.69 0.32 -3.71
CA ARG A 49 -0.77 -0.55 -2.53
C ARG A 49 -0.14 0.14 -1.32
N ASN A 50 -0.38 -0.42 -0.13
CA ASN A 50 0.41 -0.14 1.07
C ASN A 50 1.78 -0.82 0.97
N ALA A 51 2.55 -0.42 -0.04
CA ALA A 51 3.86 -0.93 -0.38
C ALA A 51 4.64 0.22 -1.03
N PHE A 52 5.75 0.59 -0.43
CA PHE A 52 6.64 1.69 -0.81
C PHE A 52 8.05 1.14 -0.93
N GLU A 53 8.83 1.67 -1.87
CA GLU A 53 10.21 1.24 -2.09
C GLU A 53 11.11 1.65 -0.93
N THR A 54 10.91 2.86 -0.41
CA THR A 54 11.68 3.40 0.72
C THR A 54 10.79 3.73 1.92
N LYS A 55 11.40 3.75 3.12
CA LYS A 55 10.73 4.26 4.33
C LYS A 55 10.31 5.71 4.16
N GLN A 56 11.16 6.52 3.51
CA GLN A 56 10.93 7.93 3.28
C GLN A 56 9.68 8.17 2.42
N ASP A 57 9.44 7.37 1.38
CA ASP A 57 8.23 7.49 0.56
C ASP A 57 6.97 7.13 1.35
N CYS A 58 7.08 6.12 2.22
CA CYS A 58 5.99 5.74 3.11
C CYS A 58 5.70 6.86 4.12
N ASP A 59 6.72 7.38 4.81
CA ASP A 59 6.57 8.44 5.80
C ASP A 59 6.04 9.73 5.12
N ALA A 60 6.59 10.12 3.97
CA ALA A 60 6.15 11.30 3.23
C ALA A 60 4.67 11.27 2.84
N LEU A 61 4.09 10.08 2.64
CA LEU A 61 2.67 9.92 2.34
C LEU A 61 1.81 9.70 3.60
N CYS A 62 2.32 8.92 4.56
CA CYS A 62 1.53 8.35 5.64
C CYS A 62 1.84 8.91 7.03
N GLU A 63 2.81 9.82 7.16
CA GLU A 63 3.04 10.55 8.41
C GLU A 63 1.77 11.28 8.86
N GLY A 64 1.35 11.03 10.10
CA GLY A 64 0.12 11.58 10.65
C GLY A 64 -1.18 10.99 10.05
N TYR A 65 -1.11 9.90 9.29
CA TYR A 65 -2.31 9.26 8.74
C TYR A 65 -3.25 8.80 9.86
N SER A 66 -4.43 9.42 9.89
CA SER A 66 -5.53 9.17 10.83
C SER A 66 -6.82 8.71 10.15
N GLY A 67 -6.78 8.47 8.83
CA GLY A 67 -7.91 7.91 8.07
C GLY A 67 -8.22 6.46 8.47
N PRO A 68 -9.23 5.82 7.88
CA PRO A 68 -9.62 4.45 8.22
C PRO A 68 -8.62 3.41 7.68
N GLN A 69 -8.69 2.20 8.23
CA GLN A 69 -8.18 1.01 7.54
C GLN A 69 -9.25 0.52 6.57
N TYR A 70 -8.84 0.18 5.34
CA TYR A 70 -9.75 -0.29 4.31
C TYR A 70 -9.74 -1.81 4.22
N SER A 71 -10.93 -2.37 4.03
CA SER A 71 -11.11 -3.75 3.63
C SER A 71 -10.54 -4.03 2.24
N MET A 72 -10.39 -5.32 1.91
CA MET A 72 -10.01 -5.74 0.56
C MET A 72 -10.99 -5.24 -0.51
N GLN A 73 -12.29 -5.15 -0.19
CA GLN A 73 -13.32 -4.67 -1.12
C GLN A 73 -13.17 -3.18 -1.42
N GLU A 74 -12.96 -2.36 -0.39
CA GLU A 74 -12.71 -0.92 -0.54
C GLU A 74 -11.40 -0.66 -1.28
N MET A 75 -10.34 -1.40 -0.96
CA MET A 75 -9.09 -1.32 -1.71
C MET A 75 -9.33 -1.61 -3.21
N LEU A 76 -10.01 -2.69 -3.55
CA LEU A 76 -10.32 -3.03 -4.95
C LEU A 76 -11.18 -1.94 -5.63
N GLN A 77 -12.11 -1.32 -4.90
CA GLN A 77 -12.90 -0.21 -5.42
C GLN A 77 -12.04 1.02 -5.72
N HIS A 78 -11.16 1.41 -4.79
CA HIS A 78 -10.24 2.53 -5.02
C HIS A 78 -9.24 2.27 -6.16
N LEU A 79 -8.80 1.01 -6.33
CA LEU A 79 -7.96 0.62 -7.46
C LEU A 79 -8.69 0.82 -8.80
N LYS A 80 -9.97 0.43 -8.88
CA LYS A 80 -10.80 0.69 -10.08
C LYS A 80 -10.96 2.18 -10.36
N GLU A 81 -11.14 2.99 -9.32
CA GLU A 81 -11.25 4.45 -9.45
C GLU A 81 -9.95 5.09 -9.95
N ASN A 82 -8.81 4.64 -9.41
CA ASN A 82 -7.50 5.15 -9.84
C ASN A 82 -7.20 4.76 -11.30
N ALA A 83 -7.57 3.56 -11.73
CA ALA A 83 -7.45 3.13 -13.13
C ALA A 83 -8.30 3.98 -14.10
N LYS A 84 -9.47 4.47 -13.66
CA LYS A 84 -10.31 5.38 -14.45
C LYS A 84 -9.73 6.79 -14.57
N LYS A 85 -8.94 7.25 -13.60
CA LYS A 85 -8.33 8.59 -13.61
C LYS A 85 -7.08 8.67 -14.50
N THR A 86 -6.48 7.53 -14.84
CA THR A 86 -5.28 7.44 -15.70
C THR A 86 -5.60 7.24 -17.17
N GLY A 87 -6.87 7.20 -17.57
CA GLY A 87 -7.32 7.20 -18.97
C GLY A 87 -7.84 8.57 -19.36
#